data_AF-A0A850LP63-F1
#
_entry.id   AF-A0A850LP63-F1
#
_cell.length_a   1.000
_cell.length_b   1.000
_cell.length_c   1.000
_cell.angle_alpha   90.00
_cell.angle_beta   90.00
_cell.angle_gamma   90.00
#
_symmetry.space_group_name_H-M   'P 1'
#
loop_
_entity.id
_entity.type
_entity.pdbx_description
1 polymer ?
#
loop_
_entity_poly.entity_id
_entity_poly.type
_entity_poly.pdbx_seq_one_letter_code
_entity_poly.pdbx_strand_id
1 'polypeptide(L)' 'PVAQTQEAVVATKKPTGPPPKPKSELAKRLEKLDKIPISILAEKLGLSNIKVEGILIKLIDNGELDGTIKKGIFYRKK' A
#
# COMPACT_ATOMS: atom_id res chain seq x y z
N PRO A 1 -23.63 35.44 -17.99
CA PRO A 1 -23.64 34.99 -16.59
C PRO A 1 -22.29 34.35 -16.21
N VAL A 2 -21.43 35.16 -15.56
CA VAL A 2 -20.14 34.77 -14.98
C VAL A 2 -20.31 34.73 -13.46
N ALA A 3 -19.91 33.62 -12.82
CA ALA A 3 -19.41 33.51 -11.44
C ALA A 3 -19.29 32.02 -11.09
N GLN A 4 -18.20 31.36 -11.46
CA GLN A 4 -17.22 30.83 -10.51
C GLN A 4 -17.30 31.41 -9.08
N THR A 5 -17.45 30.51 -8.10
CA THR A 5 -16.97 30.75 -6.73
C THR A 5 -16.19 29.51 -6.30
N GLN A 6 -14.87 29.68 -6.21
CA GLN A 6 -13.94 28.77 -5.58
C GLN A 6 -13.76 29.25 -4.13
N GLU A 7 -13.99 28.39 -3.16
CA GLU A 7 -13.55 28.54 -1.77
C GLU A 7 -13.31 27.12 -1.20
N ALA A 8 -12.25 26.76 -0.49
CA ALA A 8 -10.96 27.37 -0.27
C ALA A 8 -10.02 26.29 0.35
N VAL A 9 -8.72 26.49 0.14
CA VAL A 9 -7.57 26.08 0.97
C VAL A 9 -7.36 24.61 1.39
N VAL A 10 -6.41 23.94 0.72
CA VAL A 10 -5.16 23.51 1.38
C VAL A 10 -3.98 23.78 0.45
N ALA A 11 -3.31 24.91 0.69
CA ALA A 11 -1.95 25.11 0.22
C ALA A 11 -1.02 24.28 1.12
N THR A 12 -0.32 23.30 0.55
CA THR A 12 1.16 23.20 0.61
C THR A 12 1.64 21.87 0.01
N LYS A 13 2.54 22.00 -0.96
CA LYS A 13 3.36 20.94 -1.58
C LYS A 13 2.62 20.00 -2.54
N LYS A 14 2.61 20.41 -3.81
CA LYS A 14 2.49 19.57 -5.02
C LYS A 14 3.00 18.13 -4.78
N PRO A 15 2.13 17.12 -4.67
CA PRO A 15 2.51 15.77 -5.04
C PRO A 15 2.34 15.72 -6.56
N THR A 16 3.39 16.05 -7.30
CA THR A 16 3.52 15.58 -8.69
C THR A 16 3.69 14.07 -8.59
N GLY A 17 2.58 13.36 -8.44
CA GLY A 17 2.52 11.92 -8.31
C GLY A 17 1.18 11.46 -8.86
N PRO A 18 1.14 10.34 -9.60
CA PRO A 18 -0.12 9.81 -10.12
C PRO A 18 -1.13 9.66 -8.97
N PRO A 19 -2.45 9.79 -9.25
CA PRO A 19 -3.47 9.58 -8.24
C PRO A 19 -3.16 8.26 -7.52
N PRO A 20 -3.10 8.25 -6.17
CA PRO A 20 -2.79 7.02 -5.46
C PRO A 20 -3.84 5.99 -5.89
N LYS A 21 -3.39 4.94 -6.60
CA LYS A 21 -4.24 3.78 -6.89
C LYS A 21 -4.92 3.40 -5.57
N PRO A 22 -6.20 3.01 -5.58
CA PRO A 22 -6.88 2.57 -4.37
C PRO A 22 -6.14 1.34 -3.83
N LYS A 23 -5.18 1.58 -2.95
CA LYS A 23 -4.41 0.55 -2.28
C LYS A 23 -5.31 -0.08 -1.25
N SER A 24 -5.37 -1.40 -1.24
CA SER A 24 -5.99 -2.17 -0.16
C SER A 24 -5.50 -1.66 1.20
N GLU A 25 -6.34 -1.73 2.23
CA GLU A 25 -5.96 -1.27 3.57
C GLU A 25 -4.67 -1.95 4.06
N LEU A 26 -4.50 -3.22 3.70
CA LEU A 26 -3.27 -3.97 3.90
C LEU A 26 -2.06 -3.29 3.24
N ALA A 27 -2.17 -2.94 1.96
CA ALA A 27 -1.09 -2.32 1.21
C ALA A 27 -0.71 -0.95 1.80
N LYS A 28 -1.67 -0.16 2.30
CA LYS A 28 -1.40 1.11 3.01
C LYS A 28 -0.65 0.91 4.33
N ARG A 29 -1.03 -0.11 5.10
CA ARG A 29 -0.34 -0.46 6.36
C ARG A 29 1.09 -0.96 6.09
N LEU A 30 1.26 -1.74 5.03
CA LEU A 30 2.54 -2.27 4.55
C LEU A 30 3.44 -1.20 3.95
N GLU A 31 2.86 -0.15 3.36
CA GLU A 31 3.64 0.97 2.83
C GLU A 31 4.49 1.62 3.93
N LYS A 32 3.99 1.70 5.17
CA LYS A 32 4.75 2.27 6.29
C LYS A 32 5.81 1.32 6.88
N LEU A 33 5.88 0.08 6.40
CA LEU A 33 6.72 -0.97 6.96
C LEU A 33 7.75 -1.45 5.93
N ASP A 34 9.02 -1.16 6.17
CA ASP A 34 10.12 -1.58 5.28
C ASP A 34 10.32 -3.11 5.26
N LYS A 35 10.04 -3.79 6.39
CA LYS A 35 10.12 -5.24 6.52
C LYS A 35 9.03 -5.76 7.45
N ILE A 36 8.34 -6.82 7.06
CA ILE A 36 7.36 -7.48 7.94
C ILE A 36 7.34 -9.00 7.71
N PRO A 37 7.37 -9.81 8.77
CA PRO A 37 7.20 -11.25 8.65
C PRO A 37 5.78 -11.59 8.17
N ILE A 38 5.67 -12.55 7.25
CA ILE A 38 4.38 -13.07 6.79
C ILE A 38 3.58 -13.62 7.97
N SER A 39 4.23 -14.19 8.99
CA SER A 39 3.56 -14.70 10.19
C SER A 39 2.79 -13.62 10.96
N ILE A 40 3.35 -12.41 11.07
CA ILE A 40 2.66 -11.28 11.70
C ILE A 40 1.44 -10.85 10.87
N LEU A 41 1.56 -10.88 9.55
CA LEU A 41 0.44 -10.58 8.66
C LEU A 41 -0.63 -11.67 8.68
N ALA A 42 -0.21 -12.94 8.74
CA ALA A 42 -1.05 -14.11 8.90
C ALA A 42 -1.87 -14.04 10.19
N GLU A 43 -1.23 -13.71 11.32
CA GLU A 43 -1.92 -13.47 12.59
C GLU A 43 -2.87 -12.29 12.52
N LYS A 44 -2.44 -11.15 11.96
CA LYS A 44 -3.29 -9.95 11.83
C LYS A 44 -4.52 -10.17 10.96
N LEU A 45 -4.40 -11.02 9.94
CA LEU A 45 -5.49 -11.32 9.01
C LEU A 45 -6.28 -12.56 9.39
N GLY A 46 -5.83 -13.34 10.38
CA GLY A 46 -6.40 -14.66 10.69
C GLY A 46 -6.30 -15.62 9.51
N LEU A 47 -5.27 -15.48 8.66
CA LEU A 47 -5.07 -16.28 7.45
C LEU A 47 -3.80 -17.12 7.59
N SER A 48 -3.73 -18.25 6.89
CA SER A 48 -2.49 -19.03 6.83
C SER A 48 -1.37 -18.27 6.11
N ASN A 49 -0.12 -18.49 6.53
CA ASN A 49 1.07 -17.86 5.93
C ASN A 49 1.10 -17.97 4.39
N ILE A 50 0.78 -19.15 3.84
CA ILE A 50 0.73 -19.40 2.39
C ILE A 50 -0.28 -18.49 1.68
N LYS A 51 -1.44 -18.26 2.29
CA LYS A 51 -2.50 -17.43 1.72
C LYS A 51 -2.12 -15.96 1.75
N VAL A 52 -1.48 -15.52 2.82
CA VAL A 52 -0.93 -14.15 2.94
C VAL A 52 0.18 -13.92 1.93
N GLU A 53 1.09 -14.88 1.76
CA GLU A 53 2.14 -14.81 0.75
C GLU A 53 1.55 -14.63 -0.66
N GLY A 54 0.53 -15.42 -1.01
CA GLY A 54 -0.17 -15.28 -2.28
C GLY A 54 -0.87 -13.92 -2.46
N ILE A 55 -1.45 -13.36 -1.39
CA ILE A 55 -2.03 -12.00 -1.42
C ILE A 55 -0.95 -10.96 -1.65
N LEU A 56 0.16 -11.04 -0.93
CA LEU A 56 1.29 -10.11 -1.08
C LEU A 56 1.86 -10.17 -2.49
N ILE A 57 2.07 -11.35 -3.06
CA ILE A 57 2.52 -11.53 -4.45
C ILE A 57 1.56 -10.85 -5.41
N LYS A 58 0.25 -11.07 -5.26
CA LYS A 58 -0.76 -10.41 -6.10
C LYS A 58 -0.72 -8.89 -5.94
N LEU A 59 -0.58 -8.36 -4.72
CA LEU A 59 -0.49 -6.91 -4.51
C LEU A 59 0.77 -6.31 -5.15
N ILE A 60 1.88 -7.05 -5.15
CA ILE A 60 3.11 -6.67 -5.85
C ILE A 60 2.88 -6.67 -7.36
N ASP A 61 2.28 -7.74 -7.89
CA ASP A 61 1.98 -7.91 -9.32
C ASP A 61 1.01 -6.82 -9.85
N ASN A 62 0.00 -6.46 -9.05
CA ASN A 62 -0.93 -5.36 -9.36
C ASN A 62 -0.29 -3.96 -9.25
N GLY A 63 0.95 -3.87 -8.74
CA GLY A 63 1.66 -2.62 -8.47
C GLY A 63 1.04 -1.80 -7.33
N GLU A 64 0.30 -2.44 -6.42
CA GLU A 64 -0.18 -1.81 -5.19
C GLU A 64 0.93 -1.75 -4.13
N LEU A 65 1.81 -2.75 -4.12
CA LEU A 65 2.99 -2.85 -3.26
C LEU A 65 4.26 -2.91 -4.09
N ASP A 66 5.27 -2.16 -3.68
CA ASP A 66 6.61 -2.29 -4.25
C ASP A 66 7.49 -3.04 -3.26
N GLY A 67 7.86 -4.28 -3.58
CA GLY A 67 8.55 -5.14 -2.63
C GLY A 67 8.79 -6.55 -3.14
N THR A 68 9.38 -7.37 -2.28
CA THR A 68 9.69 -8.77 -2.54
C THR A 68 9.52 -9.58 -1.28
N ILE A 69 9.29 -10.88 -1.43
CA ILE A 69 9.15 -11.80 -0.31
C ILE A 69 10.37 -12.71 -0.30
N LYS A 70 11.06 -12.81 0.83
CA LYS A 70 12.23 -13.67 1.00
C LYS A 70 12.19 -14.35 2.35
N LYS A 71 12.29 -15.69 2.37
CA LYS A 71 12.24 -16.52 3.59
C LYS A 71 11.02 -16.23 4.48
N GLY A 72 9.83 -16.04 3.89
CA GLY A 72 8.61 -15.75 4.67
C GLY A 72 8.56 -14.34 5.26
N ILE A 73 9.36 -13.40 4.76
CA ILE A 73 9.38 -12.00 5.17
C ILE A 73 9.17 -11.13 3.92
N PHE A 74 8.22 -10.19 3.99
CA PHE A 74 8.04 -9.16 2.98
C PHE A 74 9.02 -8.02 3.23
N TYR A 75 9.73 -7.62 2.18
CA TYR A 75 10.66 -6.50 2.12
C TYR A 75 10.13 -5.49 1.13
N ARG A 76 9.80 -4.29 1.59
CA ARG A 76 9.41 -3.20 0.72
C ARG A 76 10.63 -2.66 -0.01
N LYS A 77 10.53 -2.46 -1.33
CA LYS A 77 11.49 -1.67 -2.09
C LYS A 77 10.98 -0.21 -2.11
N LYS A 78 11.87 0.73 -1.78
CA LYS A 78 11.57 2.16 -1.72
C LYS A 78 11.87 2.82 -3.05
#